data_AF-A0A525D0Y3-F1
#
_entry.id   AF-A0A525D0Y3-F1
#
_cell.length_a   1.000
_cell.length_b   1.000
_cell.length_c   1.000
_cell.angle_alpha   90.00
_cell.angle_beta   90.00
_cell.angle_gamma   90.00
#
_symmetry.space_group_name_H-M   'P 1'
#
loop_
_entity.id
_entity.type
_entity.pdbx_description
1 polymer ?
#
loop_
_entity_poly.entity_id
_entity_poly.type
_entity_poly.pdbx_seq_one_letter_code
_entity_poly.pdbx_strand_id
1 'polypeptide(L)'
;MADFHINKRTYSTKTLLTSLKERQLIPSRIALKNNIDHIFQTLERVGLTNLETLTRALNNAGKREALSLETGIEENYLNLLRREVNSYFPTPVPLSNFSDTLPEIVATLETLGIKNTKQLFEQKEPDLEKHQFDTLEQEQLNTLRSCADLSRLYGVGPMFARILISAGITSVESFVKNEPEEIVALYERATDKKADFSAADIAFSRGIAVYLNVV
;
A
#
# COMPACT_ATOMS: atom_id res chain seq x y z
N MET A 1 -4.40 -16.89 -6.32
CA MET A 1 -4.87 -16.10 -5.16
C MET A 1 -4.24 -14.73 -5.28
N ALA A 2 -4.99 -13.67 -4.95
CA ALA A 2 -4.44 -12.31 -4.95
C ALA A 2 -3.40 -12.18 -3.84
N ASP A 3 -2.28 -11.50 -4.11
CA ASP A 3 -1.27 -11.19 -3.10
C ASP A 3 -1.64 -9.90 -2.37
N PHE A 4 -1.27 -9.79 -1.08
CA PHE A 4 -1.53 -8.57 -0.32
C PHE A 4 -0.81 -7.36 -0.91
N HIS A 5 0.39 -7.54 -1.45
CA HIS A 5 1.20 -6.48 -2.06
C HIS A 5 1.16 -6.53 -3.59
N ILE A 6 1.48 -5.40 -4.21
CA ILE A 6 1.67 -5.35 -5.66
C ILE A 6 2.80 -6.29 -6.11
N ASN A 7 2.70 -6.79 -7.33
CA ASN A 7 3.75 -7.62 -7.89
C ASN A 7 5.01 -6.78 -8.20
N LYS A 8 6.06 -7.00 -7.41
CA LYS A 8 7.33 -6.25 -7.50
C LYS A 8 8.04 -6.39 -8.84
N ARG A 9 7.79 -7.47 -9.57
CA ARG A 9 8.44 -7.77 -10.86
C ARG A 9 7.77 -7.08 -12.03
N THR A 10 6.47 -6.83 -11.94
CA THR A 10 5.70 -6.17 -13.02
C THR A 10 5.80 -4.65 -12.97
N TYR A 11 6.08 -4.08 -11.79
CA TYR A 11 6.31 -2.65 -11.64
C TYR A 11 7.75 -2.27 -11.97
N SER A 12 7.97 -1.74 -13.18
CA SER A 12 9.30 -1.43 -13.72
C SER A 12 9.90 -0.12 -13.14
N THR A 13 11.22 0.03 -13.24
CA THR A 13 11.90 1.30 -12.93
C THR A 13 11.48 2.43 -13.86
N LYS A 14 11.13 2.13 -15.12
CA LYS A 14 10.57 3.12 -16.05
C LYS A 14 9.20 3.64 -15.61
N THR A 15 8.34 2.76 -15.11
CA THR A 15 7.05 3.14 -14.51
C THR A 15 7.27 3.99 -13.26
N LEU A 16 8.22 3.60 -12.39
CA LEU A 16 8.60 4.37 -11.21
C LEU A 16 9.12 5.77 -11.59
N LEU A 17 10.02 5.88 -12.56
CA LEU A 17 10.57 7.13 -13.06
C LEU A 17 9.47 8.08 -13.54
N THR A 18 8.54 7.57 -14.35
CA THR A 18 7.41 8.34 -14.89
C THR A 18 6.54 8.87 -13.74
N SER A 19 6.16 7.99 -12.81
CA SER A 19 5.41 8.35 -11.60
C SER A 19 6.11 9.44 -10.78
N LEU A 20 7.41 9.31 -10.51
CA LEU A 20 8.15 10.29 -9.71
C LEU A 20 8.28 11.66 -10.39
N LYS A 21 8.32 11.69 -11.72
CA LYS A 21 8.35 12.95 -12.48
C LYS A 21 7.03 13.69 -12.41
N GLU A 22 5.94 12.97 -12.65
CA GLU A 22 4.59 13.55 -12.80
C GLU A 22 3.96 13.91 -11.45
N ARG A 23 4.21 13.12 -10.41
CA ARG A 23 3.58 13.32 -9.10
C ARG A 23 4.11 14.55 -8.38
N GLN A 24 3.23 15.16 -7.59
CA GLN A 24 3.64 16.07 -6.53
C GLN A 24 4.18 15.25 -5.35
N LEU A 25 5.49 15.30 -5.14
CA LEU A 25 6.12 14.57 -4.04
C LEU A 25 5.99 15.37 -2.74
N ILE A 26 5.84 14.67 -1.61
CA ILE A 26 5.91 15.30 -0.29
C ILE A 26 7.26 16.01 -0.10
N PRO A 27 7.35 17.07 0.73
CA PRO A 27 8.55 17.90 0.86
C PRO A 27 9.84 17.10 1.09
N SER A 28 9.78 16.07 1.92
CA SER A 28 10.92 15.20 2.24
C SER A 28 11.41 14.32 1.07
N ARG A 29 10.66 14.25 -0.04
CA ARG A 29 10.96 13.42 -1.22
C ARG A 29 11.22 14.23 -2.49
N ILE A 30 11.08 15.56 -2.46
CA ILE A 30 11.29 16.42 -3.63
C ILE A 30 12.70 16.24 -4.23
N ALA A 31 13.72 16.01 -3.38
CA ALA A 31 15.09 15.79 -3.82
C ALA A 31 15.26 14.58 -4.77
N LEU A 32 14.30 13.65 -4.81
CA LEU A 32 14.30 12.54 -5.77
C LEU A 32 14.13 13.00 -7.23
N LYS A 33 13.64 14.22 -7.47
CA LYS A 33 13.54 14.77 -8.83
C LYS A 33 14.88 15.25 -9.37
N ASN A 34 15.89 15.45 -8.52
CA ASN A 34 17.20 15.95 -8.92
C ASN A 34 17.94 14.89 -9.75
N ASN A 35 18.28 15.23 -11.01
CA ASN A 35 18.99 14.35 -11.94
C ASN A 35 18.34 12.96 -12.11
N ILE A 36 17.02 12.87 -11.93
CA ILE A 36 16.29 11.60 -11.86
C ILE A 36 16.50 10.72 -13.08
N ASP A 37 16.56 11.30 -14.29
CA ASP A 37 16.81 10.56 -15.53
C ASP A 37 18.17 9.87 -15.53
N HIS A 38 19.22 10.61 -15.21
CA HIS A 38 20.58 10.07 -15.14
C HIS A 38 20.67 8.96 -14.08
N ILE A 39 20.06 9.18 -12.92
CA ILE A 39 20.06 8.20 -11.83
C ILE A 39 19.37 6.91 -12.26
N PHE A 40 18.17 6.99 -12.83
CA PHE A 40 17.44 5.80 -13.28
C PHE A 40 18.14 5.07 -14.43
N GLN A 41 18.78 5.80 -15.36
CA GLN A 41 19.63 5.18 -16.37
C GLN A 41 20.81 4.41 -15.76
N THR A 42 21.46 4.97 -14.74
CA THR A 42 22.57 4.30 -14.04
C THR A 42 22.08 3.06 -13.29
N LEU A 43 20.95 3.14 -12.58
CA LEU A 43 20.35 1.99 -11.91
C LEU A 43 19.99 0.85 -12.89
N GLU A 44 19.46 1.19 -14.06
CA GLU A 44 19.14 0.19 -15.09
C GLU A 44 20.39 -0.47 -15.69
N ARG A 45 21.49 0.27 -15.88
CA ARG A 45 22.78 -0.30 -16.36
C ARG A 45 23.36 -1.36 -15.42
N VAL A 46 23.13 -1.23 -14.12
CA VAL A 46 23.53 -2.24 -13.12
C VAL A 46 22.45 -3.31 -12.87
N GLY A 47 21.45 -3.40 -13.77
CA GLY A 47 20.44 -4.47 -13.76
C GLY A 47 19.25 -4.23 -12.82
N LEU A 48 19.09 -3.04 -12.27
CA LEU A 48 17.94 -2.69 -11.41
C LEU A 48 16.79 -2.19 -12.28
N THR A 49 15.95 -3.12 -12.76
CA THR A 49 14.90 -2.83 -13.76
C THR A 49 13.46 -2.86 -13.23
N ASN A 50 13.24 -3.26 -11.97
CA ASN A 50 11.91 -3.31 -11.34
C ASN A 50 11.99 -3.14 -9.82
N LEU A 51 10.84 -3.03 -9.15
CA LEU A 51 10.81 -2.84 -7.69
C LEU A 51 11.43 -4.02 -6.92
N GLU A 52 11.43 -5.23 -7.48
CA GLU A 52 12.04 -6.38 -6.80
C GLU A 52 13.56 -6.25 -6.71
N THR A 53 14.23 -5.95 -7.82
CA THR A 53 15.68 -5.76 -7.83
C THR A 53 16.06 -4.50 -7.07
N LEU A 54 15.29 -3.42 -7.22
CA LEU A 54 15.53 -2.15 -6.55
C LEU A 54 15.38 -2.25 -5.02
N THR A 55 14.29 -2.85 -4.51
CA THR A 55 14.13 -3.07 -3.05
C THR A 55 15.25 -3.92 -2.46
N ARG A 56 15.65 -4.98 -3.18
CA ARG A 56 16.74 -5.88 -2.74
C ARG A 56 18.08 -5.16 -2.64
N ALA A 57 18.37 -4.26 -3.57
CA ALA A 57 19.59 -3.45 -3.61
C ALA A 57 19.59 -2.36 -2.53
N LEU A 58 18.43 -1.78 -2.19
CA LEU A 58 18.33 -0.68 -1.22
C LEU A 58 18.12 -1.13 0.25
N ASN A 59 17.94 -2.43 0.48
CA ASN A 59 17.37 -3.01 1.70
C ASN A 59 18.07 -2.58 3.02
N ASN A 60 19.40 -2.57 3.05
CA ASN A 60 20.18 -2.26 4.25
C ASN A 60 21.31 -1.27 3.95
N ALA A 61 21.94 -0.74 5.01
CA ALA A 61 22.98 0.29 4.87
C ALA A 61 24.16 -0.17 4.02
N GLY A 62 24.74 -1.35 4.33
CA GLY A 62 25.88 -1.87 3.56
C GLY A 62 25.59 -2.08 2.07
N LYS A 63 24.36 -2.50 1.71
CA LYS A 63 24.00 -2.59 0.28
C LYS A 63 23.86 -1.24 -0.40
N ARG A 64 23.36 -0.21 0.30
CA ARG A 64 23.28 1.15 -0.24
C ARG A 64 24.65 1.77 -0.39
N GLU A 65 25.55 1.54 0.56
CA GLU A 65 26.95 1.96 0.48
C GLU A 65 27.64 1.30 -0.73
N ALA A 66 27.51 -0.02 -0.88
CA ALA A 66 28.06 -0.75 -2.03
C ALA A 66 27.50 -0.23 -3.37
N LEU A 67 26.19 -0.01 -3.45
CA LEU A 67 25.55 0.55 -4.65
C LEU A 67 26.02 1.99 -4.91
N SER A 68 26.22 2.79 -3.87
CA SER A 68 26.74 4.16 -3.97
C SER A 68 28.15 4.17 -4.57
N LEU A 69 29.03 3.30 -4.08
CA LEU A 69 30.40 3.13 -4.61
C LEU A 69 30.40 2.65 -6.07
N GLU A 70 29.52 1.71 -6.42
CA GLU A 70 29.43 1.16 -7.78
C GLU A 70 28.88 2.17 -8.80
N THR A 71 27.87 2.96 -8.40
CA THR A 71 27.11 3.83 -9.32
C THR A 71 27.50 5.30 -9.25
N GLY A 72 28.23 5.71 -8.22
CA GLY A 72 28.48 7.11 -7.88
C GLY A 72 27.24 7.87 -7.39
N ILE A 73 26.12 7.19 -7.12
CA ILE A 73 24.90 7.83 -6.59
C ILE A 73 25.07 8.07 -5.10
N GLU A 74 24.81 9.30 -4.64
CA GLU A 74 24.86 9.68 -3.23
C GLU A 74 24.02 8.76 -2.33
N GLU A 75 24.60 8.29 -1.22
CA GLU A 75 23.90 7.38 -0.29
C GLU A 75 22.60 7.99 0.25
N ASN A 76 22.60 9.31 0.49
CA ASN A 76 21.41 10.05 0.92
C ASN A 76 20.27 9.95 -0.11
N TYR A 77 20.59 10.04 -1.41
CA TYR A 77 19.60 9.85 -2.46
C TYR A 77 19.06 8.42 -2.45
N LEU A 78 19.95 7.41 -2.36
CA LEU A 78 19.55 6.01 -2.29
C LEU A 78 18.67 5.70 -1.08
N ASN A 79 18.92 6.36 0.06
CA ASN A 79 18.08 6.23 1.25
C ASN A 79 16.69 6.88 1.06
N LEU A 80 16.61 8.04 0.40
CA LEU A 80 15.32 8.63 0.02
C LEU A 80 14.56 7.74 -0.96
N LEU A 81 15.24 7.19 -1.96
CA LEU A 81 14.64 6.29 -2.95
C LEU A 81 14.13 5.02 -2.28
N ARG A 82 14.86 4.49 -1.29
CA ARG A 82 14.39 3.36 -0.46
C ARG A 82 13.07 3.69 0.23
N ARG A 83 12.95 4.87 0.83
CA ARG A 83 11.73 5.30 1.53
C ARG A 83 10.55 5.45 0.56
N GLU A 84 10.79 6.00 -0.62
CA GLU A 84 9.78 6.10 -1.68
C GLU A 84 9.34 4.72 -2.13
N VAL A 85 10.27 3.87 -2.57
CA VAL A 85 9.96 2.51 -3.06
C VAL A 85 9.25 1.67 -2.00
N ASN A 86 9.67 1.74 -0.73
CA ASN A 86 9.03 0.99 0.34
C ASN A 86 7.58 1.43 0.62
N SER A 87 7.20 2.66 0.26
CA SER A 87 5.83 3.13 0.45
C SER A 87 4.82 2.49 -0.52
N TYR A 88 5.27 1.81 -1.57
CA TYR A 88 4.43 1.02 -2.48
C TYR A 88 4.01 -0.32 -1.87
N PHE A 89 4.55 -0.67 -0.70
CA PHE A 89 4.26 -1.91 0.01
C PHE A 89 3.67 -1.57 1.39
N PRO A 90 2.35 -1.32 1.47
CA PRO A 90 1.68 -1.00 2.72
C PRO A 90 2.02 -2.02 3.81
N THR A 91 2.35 -1.51 5.00
CA THR A 91 2.64 -2.40 6.14
C THR A 91 1.33 -3.04 6.61
N PRO A 92 1.29 -4.36 6.84
CA PRO A 92 0.10 -5.01 7.39
C PRO A 92 -0.31 -4.35 8.71
N VAL A 93 -1.59 -4.02 8.81
CA VAL A 93 -2.17 -3.33 9.97
C VAL A 93 -2.52 -4.39 11.02
N PRO A 94 -2.12 -4.23 12.30
CA PRO A 94 -2.58 -5.10 13.38
C PRO A 94 -4.10 -5.09 13.49
N LEU A 95 -4.73 -6.26 13.67
CA LEU A 95 -6.19 -6.33 13.82
C LEU A 95 -6.67 -5.67 15.11
N SER A 96 -5.81 -5.58 16.13
CA SER A 96 -6.06 -4.81 17.34
C SER A 96 -6.30 -3.31 17.08
N ASN A 97 -5.89 -2.75 15.93
CA ASN A 97 -6.24 -1.38 15.57
C ASN A 97 -7.74 -1.21 15.24
N PHE A 98 -8.51 -2.31 15.17
CA PHE A 98 -9.96 -2.32 14.93
C PHE A 98 -10.74 -2.81 16.16
N SER A 99 -10.08 -3.15 17.27
CA SER A 99 -10.71 -3.76 18.46
C SER A 99 -11.73 -2.85 19.13
N ASP A 100 -11.56 -1.53 19.05
CA ASP A 100 -12.52 -0.58 19.63
C ASP A 100 -13.92 -0.69 19.00
N THR A 101 -13.99 -1.22 17.79
CA THR A 101 -15.24 -1.39 17.04
C THR A 101 -15.68 -2.83 16.86
N LEU A 102 -14.74 -3.78 16.89
CA LEU A 102 -14.97 -5.18 16.56
C LEU A 102 -14.23 -6.13 17.53
N PRO A 103 -14.41 -5.96 18.87
CA PRO A 103 -13.54 -6.61 19.86
C PRO A 103 -13.65 -8.14 19.85
N GLU A 104 -14.86 -8.68 19.71
CA GLU A 104 -15.14 -10.11 19.78
C GLU A 104 -14.50 -10.86 18.60
N ILE A 105 -14.78 -10.44 17.37
CA ILE A 105 -14.21 -11.07 16.18
C ILE A 105 -12.68 -10.92 16.12
N VAL A 106 -12.11 -9.81 16.60
CA VAL A 106 -10.66 -9.61 16.65
C VAL A 106 -10.03 -10.61 17.61
N ALA A 107 -10.59 -10.79 18.81
CA ALA A 107 -10.11 -11.78 19.76
C ALA A 107 -10.18 -13.19 19.17
N THR A 108 -11.29 -13.55 18.52
CA THR A 108 -11.44 -14.85 17.85
C THR A 108 -10.37 -15.07 16.78
N LEU A 109 -10.15 -14.11 15.89
CA LEU A 109 -9.12 -14.20 14.85
C LEU A 109 -7.70 -14.31 15.44
N GLU A 110 -7.41 -13.63 16.55
CA GLU A 110 -6.13 -13.75 17.23
C GLU A 110 -5.88 -15.16 17.78
N THR A 111 -6.92 -15.84 18.30
CA THR A 111 -6.80 -17.25 18.74
C THR A 111 -6.51 -18.20 17.58
N LEU A 112 -6.96 -17.85 16.36
CA LEU A 112 -6.65 -18.55 15.12
C LEU A 112 -5.27 -18.20 14.53
N GLY A 113 -4.51 -17.33 15.21
CA GLY A 113 -3.19 -16.88 14.75
C GLY A 113 -3.23 -15.76 13.70
N ILE A 114 -4.41 -15.20 13.42
CA ILE A 114 -4.62 -14.12 12.47
C ILE A 114 -4.59 -12.80 13.24
N LYS A 115 -3.50 -12.04 13.07
CA LYS A 115 -3.19 -10.85 13.89
C LYS A 115 -3.07 -9.56 13.09
N ASN A 116 -3.03 -9.64 11.75
CA ASN A 116 -2.95 -8.46 10.89
C ASN A 116 -3.71 -8.63 9.57
N THR A 117 -3.91 -7.52 8.88
CA THR A 117 -4.66 -7.46 7.61
C THR A 117 -4.09 -8.36 6.52
N LYS A 118 -2.76 -8.53 6.43
CA LYS A 118 -2.16 -9.45 5.44
C LYS A 118 -2.51 -10.90 5.74
N GLN A 119 -2.40 -11.32 6.99
CA GLN A 119 -2.79 -12.68 7.40
C GLN A 119 -4.27 -12.93 7.13
N LEU A 120 -5.14 -11.97 7.45
CA LEU A 120 -6.57 -12.10 7.20
C LEU A 120 -6.89 -12.16 5.70
N PHE A 121 -6.24 -11.32 4.88
CA PHE A 121 -6.45 -11.27 3.44
C PHE A 121 -5.95 -12.53 2.71
N GLU A 122 -4.79 -13.05 3.13
CA GLU A 122 -4.18 -14.24 2.52
C GLU A 122 -4.76 -15.57 3.07
N GLN A 123 -5.66 -15.49 4.06
CA GLN A 123 -6.30 -16.65 4.65
C GLN A 123 -7.16 -17.38 3.63
N LYS A 124 -7.08 -18.71 3.60
CA LYS A 124 -7.95 -19.55 2.76
C LYS A 124 -9.30 -19.73 3.46
N GLU A 125 -10.39 -19.51 2.72
CA GLU A 125 -11.78 -19.67 3.23
C GLU A 125 -12.01 -20.97 4.03
N PRO A 126 -11.54 -22.16 3.60
CA PRO A 126 -11.77 -23.41 4.33
C PRO A 126 -11.18 -23.48 5.74
N ASP A 127 -10.24 -22.58 6.08
CA ASP A 127 -9.63 -22.53 7.40
C ASP A 127 -10.39 -21.63 8.38
N LEU A 128 -11.15 -20.65 7.87
CA LEU A 128 -12.04 -19.80 8.68
C LEU A 128 -13.44 -20.41 8.84
N GLU A 129 -13.96 -21.08 7.82
CA GLU A 129 -15.31 -21.71 7.84
C GLU A 129 -15.47 -22.78 8.93
N LYS A 130 -14.36 -23.37 9.41
CA LYS A 130 -14.36 -24.35 10.51
C LYS A 130 -14.85 -23.76 11.84
N HIS A 131 -14.79 -22.43 12.01
CA HIS A 131 -15.14 -21.77 13.27
C HIS A 131 -16.64 -21.52 13.45
N GLN A 132 -17.47 -21.78 12.43
CA GLN A 132 -18.94 -21.60 12.46
C GLN A 132 -19.37 -20.26 13.06
N PHE A 133 -18.96 -19.17 12.42
CA PHE A 133 -19.38 -17.82 12.82
C PHE A 133 -20.90 -17.68 12.75
N ASP A 134 -21.50 -17.03 13.75
CA ASP A 134 -22.90 -16.64 13.67
C ASP A 134 -23.12 -15.49 12.67
N THR A 135 -24.37 -15.06 12.49
CA THR A 135 -24.69 -14.01 11.51
C THR A 135 -24.03 -12.66 11.82
N LEU A 136 -23.95 -12.29 13.10
CA LEU A 136 -23.33 -11.03 13.53
C LEU A 136 -21.81 -11.10 13.39
N GLU A 137 -21.21 -12.20 13.84
CA GLU A 137 -19.78 -12.45 13.68
C GLU A 137 -19.37 -12.47 12.21
N GLN A 138 -20.21 -13.03 11.33
CA GLN A 138 -19.96 -13.04 9.90
C GLN A 138 -19.97 -11.63 9.30
N GLU A 139 -20.88 -10.75 9.72
CA GLU A 139 -20.92 -9.35 9.30
C GLU A 139 -19.67 -8.58 9.76
N GLN A 140 -19.25 -8.80 11.01
CA GLN A 140 -18.05 -8.22 11.57
C GLN A 140 -16.78 -8.73 10.86
N LEU A 141 -16.72 -10.02 10.54
CA LEU A 141 -15.64 -10.64 9.78
C LEU A 141 -15.56 -10.05 8.36
N ASN A 142 -16.70 -9.87 7.69
CA ASN A 142 -16.78 -9.25 6.37
C ASN A 142 -16.25 -7.81 6.42
N THR A 143 -16.59 -7.05 7.46
CA THR A 143 -16.05 -5.70 7.69
C THR A 143 -14.54 -5.71 7.84
N LEU A 144 -13.96 -6.64 8.63
CA LEU A 144 -12.51 -6.77 8.75
C LEU A 144 -11.83 -7.20 7.45
N ARG A 145 -12.47 -8.06 6.66
CA ARG A 145 -11.99 -8.45 5.32
C ARG A 145 -11.95 -7.26 4.38
N SER A 146 -12.98 -6.40 4.40
CA SER A 146 -12.98 -5.13 3.67
C SER A 146 -11.87 -4.20 4.13
N CYS A 147 -11.65 -4.06 5.44
CA CYS A 147 -10.52 -3.29 5.98
C CYS A 147 -9.18 -3.85 5.47
N ALA A 148 -9.04 -5.18 5.47
CA ALA A 148 -7.83 -5.85 5.03
C ALA A 148 -7.56 -5.66 3.54
N ASP A 149 -8.57 -5.77 2.70
CA ASP A 149 -8.45 -5.55 1.26
C ASP A 149 -8.09 -4.09 0.95
N LEU A 150 -8.80 -3.12 1.52
CA LEU A 150 -8.53 -1.69 1.30
C LEU A 150 -7.16 -1.25 1.83
N SER A 151 -6.66 -1.86 2.91
CA SER A 151 -5.32 -1.56 3.47
C SER A 151 -4.16 -1.94 2.55
N ARG A 152 -4.43 -2.58 1.40
CA ARG A 152 -3.45 -2.89 0.35
C ARG A 152 -3.16 -1.70 -0.56
N LEU A 153 -4.03 -0.69 -0.56
CA LEU A 153 -3.90 0.50 -1.39
C LEU A 153 -2.79 1.42 -0.87
N TYR A 154 -2.10 2.06 -1.81
CA TYR A 154 -1.11 3.09 -1.47
C TYR A 154 -1.81 4.24 -0.72
N GLY A 155 -1.28 4.63 0.44
CA GLY A 155 -1.80 5.75 1.23
C GLY A 155 -3.08 5.44 2.01
N VAL A 156 -3.61 4.21 1.98
CA VAL A 156 -4.80 3.85 2.75
C VAL A 156 -4.42 3.20 4.07
N GLY A 157 -4.56 3.98 5.15
CA GLY A 157 -4.40 3.51 6.53
C GLY A 157 -5.71 2.97 7.13
N PRO A 158 -5.68 2.49 8.39
CA PRO A 158 -6.82 1.84 9.04
C PRO A 158 -8.05 2.76 9.16
N MET A 159 -7.82 4.01 9.55
CA MET A 159 -8.87 5.02 9.69
C MET A 159 -9.49 5.37 8.34
N PHE A 160 -8.67 5.52 7.29
CA PHE A 160 -9.18 5.82 5.95
C PHE A 160 -9.95 4.63 5.36
N ALA A 161 -9.49 3.39 5.55
CA ALA A 161 -10.23 2.19 5.15
C ALA A 161 -11.63 2.13 5.79
N ARG A 162 -11.75 2.48 7.09
CA ARG A 162 -13.05 2.54 7.77
C ARG A 162 -13.98 3.61 7.19
N ILE A 163 -13.44 4.78 6.87
CA ILE A 163 -14.22 5.86 6.22
C ILE A 163 -14.75 5.38 4.87
N LEU A 164 -13.91 4.76 4.04
CA LEU A 164 -14.31 4.20 2.75
C LEU A 164 -15.46 3.20 2.91
N ILE A 165 -15.35 2.27 3.86
CA ILE A 165 -16.39 1.26 4.15
C ILE A 165 -17.70 1.92 4.57
N SER A 166 -17.64 2.92 5.47
CA SER A 166 -18.83 3.64 5.94
C SER A 166 -19.60 4.36 4.82
N ALA A 167 -18.92 4.65 3.72
CA ALA A 167 -19.48 5.27 2.53
C ALA A 167 -19.77 4.27 1.39
N GLY A 168 -19.72 2.95 1.68
CA GLY A 168 -20.06 1.89 0.73
C GLY A 168 -18.92 1.40 -0.15
N ILE A 169 -17.69 1.91 0.03
CA ILE A 169 -16.50 1.42 -0.68
C ILE A 169 -15.85 0.33 0.17
N THR A 170 -16.09 -0.94 -0.19
CA THR A 170 -15.76 -2.10 0.67
C THR A 170 -14.62 -2.98 0.14
N SER A 171 -14.05 -2.66 -1.01
CA SER A 171 -12.97 -3.43 -1.64
C SER A 171 -12.09 -2.54 -2.51
N VAL A 172 -10.89 -3.03 -2.85
CA VAL A 172 -10.01 -2.41 -3.85
C VAL A 172 -10.75 -2.26 -5.18
N GLU A 173 -11.53 -3.27 -5.57
CA GLU A 173 -12.33 -3.24 -6.80
C GLU A 173 -13.38 -2.12 -6.77
N SER A 174 -14.07 -1.94 -5.65
CA SER A 174 -15.01 -0.83 -5.48
C SER A 174 -14.27 0.52 -5.49
N PHE A 175 -13.11 0.60 -4.86
CA PHE A 175 -12.33 1.83 -4.77
C PHE A 175 -11.89 2.33 -6.16
N VAL A 176 -11.39 1.44 -7.02
CA VAL A 176 -10.90 1.84 -8.36
C VAL A 176 -12.01 2.30 -9.30
N LYS A 177 -13.28 1.97 -9.00
CA LYS A 177 -14.46 2.40 -9.77
C LYS A 177 -14.96 3.80 -9.42
N ASN A 178 -14.51 4.39 -8.32
CA ASN A 178 -14.91 5.74 -7.91
C ASN A 178 -13.96 6.79 -8.48
N GLU A 179 -14.47 7.99 -8.74
CA GLU A 179 -13.61 9.09 -9.19
C GLU A 179 -12.80 9.68 -8.03
N PRO A 180 -11.57 10.18 -8.28
CA PRO A 180 -10.68 10.62 -7.22
C PRO A 180 -11.25 11.79 -6.41
N GLU A 181 -11.94 12.72 -7.07
CA GLU A 181 -12.62 13.86 -6.45
C GLU A 181 -13.76 13.42 -5.53
N GLU A 182 -14.47 12.35 -5.90
CA GLU A 182 -15.57 11.80 -5.09
C GLU A 182 -15.04 11.20 -3.79
N ILE A 183 -13.91 10.49 -3.84
CA ILE A 183 -13.26 9.92 -2.65
C ILE A 183 -12.78 11.03 -1.70
N VAL A 184 -12.22 12.12 -2.25
CA VAL A 184 -11.83 13.29 -1.43
C VAL A 184 -13.07 13.89 -0.75
N ALA A 185 -14.12 14.19 -1.52
CA ALA A 185 -15.34 14.79 -0.97
C ALA A 185 -16.03 13.90 0.08
N LEU A 186 -15.98 12.57 -0.12
CA LEU A 186 -16.48 11.57 0.81
C LEU A 186 -15.69 11.62 2.12
N TYR A 187 -14.36 11.65 2.06
CA TYR A 187 -13.50 11.75 3.24
C TYR A 187 -13.79 13.04 4.03
N GLU A 188 -13.88 14.18 3.33
CA GLU A 188 -14.12 15.47 3.99
C GLU A 188 -15.48 15.50 4.68
N ARG A 189 -16.52 14.96 4.03
CA ARG A 189 -17.86 14.84 4.61
C ARG A 189 -17.89 13.92 5.83
N ALA A 190 -17.19 12.79 5.77
CA ALA A 190 -17.18 11.81 6.85
C ALA A 190 -16.38 12.27 8.07
N THR A 191 -15.39 13.14 7.87
CA THR A 191 -14.48 13.60 8.93
C THR A 191 -14.76 15.02 9.42
N ASP A 192 -15.60 15.78 8.70
CA ASP A 192 -15.80 17.22 8.87
C ASP A 192 -14.48 18.01 8.85
N LYS A 193 -13.51 17.53 8.06
CA LYS A 193 -12.16 18.09 7.94
C LYS A 193 -11.74 18.11 6.48
N LYS A 194 -10.95 19.12 6.11
CA LYS A 194 -10.29 19.14 4.82
C LYS A 194 -9.33 17.95 4.69
N ALA A 195 -9.33 17.29 3.54
CA ALA A 195 -8.42 16.18 3.27
C ALA A 195 -6.96 16.68 3.27
N ASP A 196 -6.07 15.88 3.86
CA ASP A 196 -4.62 16.08 3.82
C ASP A 196 -3.97 15.43 2.59
N PHE A 197 -4.79 14.90 1.68
CA PHE A 197 -4.43 14.35 0.38
C PHE A 197 -5.29 14.96 -0.73
N SER A 198 -4.81 14.87 -1.97
CA SER A 198 -5.46 15.43 -3.15
C SER A 198 -6.12 14.35 -4.03
N ALA A 199 -6.94 14.78 -4.99
CA ALA A 199 -7.44 13.92 -6.05
C ALA A 199 -6.30 13.25 -6.84
N ALA A 200 -5.16 13.93 -7.02
CA ALA A 200 -3.99 13.35 -7.67
C ALA A 200 -3.37 12.20 -6.85
N ASP A 201 -3.38 12.28 -5.51
CA ASP A 201 -2.91 11.19 -4.65
C ASP A 201 -3.82 9.96 -4.73
N ILE A 202 -5.14 10.18 -4.80
CA ILE A 202 -6.12 9.10 -5.00
C ILE A 202 -5.99 8.48 -6.39
N ALA A 203 -5.85 9.30 -7.44
CA ALA A 203 -5.61 8.82 -8.80
C ALA A 203 -4.33 7.99 -8.88
N PHE A 204 -3.27 8.42 -8.18
CA PHE A 204 -2.05 7.64 -8.06
C PHE A 204 -2.30 6.29 -7.36
N SER A 205 -3.01 6.28 -6.23
CA SER A 205 -3.35 5.03 -5.53
C SER A 205 -4.15 4.06 -6.41
N ARG A 206 -5.14 4.57 -7.17
CA ARG A 206 -5.88 3.79 -8.19
C ARG A 206 -4.95 3.22 -9.25
N GLY A 207 -4.01 4.03 -9.76
CA GLY A 207 -3.03 3.60 -10.75
C GLY A 207 -2.07 2.52 -10.23
N ILE A 208 -1.75 2.50 -8.93
CA ILE A 208 -0.97 1.43 -8.30
C ILE A 208 -1.80 0.16 -8.10
N ALA A 209 -3.11 0.29 -7.84
CA ALA A 209 -3.99 -0.84 -7.58
C ALA A 209 -4.05 -1.84 -8.75
N VAL A 210 -3.80 -1.42 -10.00
CA VAL A 210 -3.75 -2.33 -11.16
C VAL A 210 -2.60 -3.35 -11.09
N TYR A 211 -1.57 -3.08 -10.27
CA TYR A 211 -0.45 -3.97 -10.04
C TYR A 211 -0.68 -4.91 -8.85
N LEU A 212 -1.77 -4.73 -8.11
CA LEU A 212 -2.31 -5.78 -7.27
C LEU A 212 -2.90 -6.84 -8.21
N ASN A 213 -2.69 -8.13 -7.93
CA ASN A 213 -3.27 -9.23 -8.71
C ASN A 213 -4.81 -9.31 -8.47
N VAL A 214 -5.55 -8.26 -8.83
CA VAL A 214 -6.98 -8.03 -8.53
C VAL A 214 -7.83 -8.16 -9.79
N VAL A 215 -7.31 -8.83 -10.83
CA VAL A 215 -8.07 -9.20 -12.04
C VAL A 215 -7.83 -10.67 -12.35
#